data_AF-A0A5J5II48-F1
#
_entry.id   AF-A0A5J5II48-F1
#
_cell.length_a   1.000
_cell.length_b   1.000
_cell.length_c   1.000
_cell.angle_alpha   90.00
_cell.angle_beta   90.00
_cell.angle_gamma   90.00
#
_symmetry.space_group_name_H-M   'P 1'
#
loop_
_entity.id
_entity.type
_entity.pdbx_description
1 polymer ?
#
loop_
_entity_poly.entity_id
_entity_poly.type
_entity_poly.pdbx_seq_one_letter_code
_entity_poly.pdbx_strand_id
1 'polypeptide(L)'
;MKPIQFISLILLFVCMISCANNHNNTTEGSDDIDTTILGGSNAHSTETFETGKIITHVIYKTDPAQSYALYIPAKGNKETLPVVYFFDPHGDGSLPLDKYKALADVYNFILVGSNNSKNGNDWSTAENIWNTLFDDTQKRLKINAKRIYLCGFSGGAKVATYLALHHNEIKGVIANGAGLPEIIQAGNFNFSFTAIAGEGDLNMTDLVAIANGLEHTQTRHRIIFFNGIHEWAPDSTMNIAFEGLQLDAMQKKITPIDKEFIDNYINISKKTVDAYLKANNYLKAETECTLATNMLDGSSNDVNWFREKKVAIQNNPTYQKQSQEKQKLLATEQNLKDKYQQQFQQGDMNYWIKTIKELEAQAKATAPEGAMYQRLEAYLSLAFYSISNQLIKGNQNNDAQYFVDLYKLADPTNSEAWYFSAILDARNNNAKAAEADLLKAVSLGFADKNRLMQQPEFQQSGLTINLSEIENKMK
;
A
#
# COMPACT_ATOMS: atom_id res chain seq x y z
N MET A 1 10.98 17.75 43.57
CA MET A 1 11.03 16.37 43.03
C MET A 1 9.64 15.76 43.14
N LYS A 2 8.91 15.67 42.03
CA LYS A 2 7.70 14.84 41.88
C LYS A 2 8.01 13.82 40.78
N PRO A 3 7.66 12.53 40.95
CA PRO A 3 7.95 11.52 39.95
C PRO A 3 6.94 11.67 38.81
N ILE A 4 7.42 11.99 37.62
CA ILE A 4 6.61 11.91 36.40
C ILE A 4 6.76 10.48 35.90
N GLN A 5 5.63 9.79 35.80
CA GLN A 5 5.53 8.41 35.33
C GLN A 5 6.13 8.29 33.93
N PHE A 6 7.06 7.34 33.77
CA PHE A 6 7.57 6.90 32.48
C PHE A 6 6.41 6.31 31.67
N ILE A 7 5.89 7.07 30.70
CA ILE A 7 5.14 6.51 29.59
C ILE A 7 6.20 6.12 28.55
N SER A 8 6.53 4.83 28.50
CA SER A 8 7.16 4.25 27.32
C SER A 8 6.20 4.45 26.16
N LEU A 9 6.46 5.46 25.32
CA LEU A 9 5.77 5.64 24.06
C LEU A 9 6.27 4.56 23.09
N ILE A 10 5.79 3.34 23.28
CA ILE A 10 5.74 2.39 22.18
C ILE A 10 4.78 3.03 21.18
N LEU A 11 5.26 3.33 19.97
CA LEU A 11 4.41 3.65 18.82
C LEU A 11 3.60 2.38 18.47
N LEU A 12 2.65 2.05 19.35
CA LEU A 12 1.57 1.13 19.09
C LEU A 12 0.60 1.90 18.20
N PHE A 13 0.55 1.52 16.93
CA PHE A 13 -0.50 1.94 16.01
C PHE A 13 -1.83 1.38 16.52
N VAL A 14 -2.49 2.12 17.39
CA VAL A 14 -3.85 1.82 17.81
C VAL A 14 -4.80 2.73 17.06
N CYS A 15 -5.36 2.24 15.96
CA CYS A 15 -6.62 2.77 15.46
C CYS A 15 -7.72 2.33 16.43
N MET A 16 -7.96 3.09 17.50
CA MET A 16 -9.12 2.85 18.37
C MET A 16 -10.40 3.29 17.67
N ILE A 17 -11.28 2.31 17.60
CA ILE A 17 -12.72 2.28 17.27
C ILE A 17 -13.50 3.42 17.96
N SER A 18 -14.48 3.97 17.27
CA SER A 18 -15.62 4.64 17.92
C SER A 18 -16.92 3.99 17.44
N CYS A 19 -17.54 3.22 18.34
CA CYS A 19 -18.94 2.86 18.24
C CYS A 19 -19.76 4.01 18.85
N ALA A 20 -20.70 4.56 18.09
CA ALA A 20 -21.84 5.26 18.66
C ALA A 20 -23.08 4.83 17.87
N ASN A 21 -23.81 3.86 18.44
CA ASN A 21 -25.19 3.62 18.06
C ASN A 21 -26.00 3.63 19.35
N ASN A 22 -26.95 4.55 19.47
CA ASN A 22 -28.17 4.26 20.19
C ASN A 22 -29.32 5.10 19.65
N HIS A 23 -30.27 4.37 19.07
CA HIS A 23 -31.60 4.78 18.70
C HIS A 23 -32.36 5.37 19.89
N ASN A 24 -33.24 6.34 19.61
CA ASN A 24 -34.57 6.36 20.19
C ASN A 24 -35.57 6.86 19.13
N ASN A 25 -36.56 6.00 18.87
CA ASN A 25 -37.70 6.22 18.00
C ASN A 25 -38.67 7.25 18.60
N THR A 26 -39.33 8.02 17.74
CA THR A 26 -40.78 8.25 17.83
C THR A 26 -41.35 8.63 16.46
N THR A 27 -42.44 7.95 16.13
CA THR A 27 -43.55 8.18 15.17
C THR A 27 -43.87 9.66 14.89
N GLU A 28 -44.47 10.10 13.79
CA GLU A 28 -45.43 9.56 12.81
C GLU A 28 -45.54 10.62 11.68
N GLY A 29 -45.88 10.26 10.45
CA GLY A 29 -46.17 11.24 9.40
C GLY A 29 -46.26 10.62 8.01
N SER A 30 -47.50 10.34 7.59
CA SER A 30 -47.91 9.94 6.25
C SER A 30 -47.52 10.97 5.18
N ASP A 31 -47.17 10.53 3.98
CA ASP A 31 -47.87 10.96 2.76
C ASP A 31 -47.61 9.99 1.59
N ASP A 32 -48.74 9.62 0.98
CA ASP A 32 -49.01 8.77 -0.17
C ASP A 32 -48.59 9.50 -1.48
N ILE A 33 -47.96 8.83 -2.46
CA ILE A 33 -48.39 8.51 -3.86
C ILE A 33 -47.13 8.78 -4.73
N ASP A 34 -46.59 7.91 -5.58
CA ASP A 34 -47.20 7.31 -6.77
C ASP A 34 -46.38 6.08 -7.23
N THR A 35 -47.04 4.93 -7.35
CA THR A 35 -46.47 3.69 -7.89
C THR A 35 -47.36 3.20 -9.01
N THR A 36 -46.92 3.33 -10.28
CA THR A 36 -47.34 2.58 -11.48
C THR A 36 -46.85 3.34 -12.73
N ILE A 37 -46.34 2.83 -13.87
CA ILE A 37 -46.21 1.53 -14.56
C ILE A 37 -45.02 1.73 -15.55
N LEU A 38 -44.08 0.81 -15.81
CA LEU A 38 -44.05 -0.20 -16.89
C LEU A 38 -42.61 -0.74 -16.90
N GLY A 39 -42.34 -2.03 -16.71
CA GLY A 39 -42.82 -3.07 -17.61
C GLY A 39 -41.86 -3.20 -18.80
N GLY A 40 -40.64 -3.68 -18.55
CA GLY A 40 -39.62 -3.87 -19.58
C GLY A 40 -38.80 -5.13 -19.33
N SER A 41 -39.32 -6.25 -19.82
CA SER A 41 -38.60 -7.47 -20.24
C SER A 41 -37.37 -7.90 -19.43
N ASN A 42 -37.52 -9.01 -18.70
CA ASN A 42 -36.44 -9.98 -18.46
C ASN A 42 -35.91 -10.50 -19.81
N ALA A 43 -35.06 -9.73 -20.46
CA ALA A 43 -34.01 -10.27 -21.29
C ALA A 43 -32.80 -10.42 -20.38
N HIS A 44 -32.30 -11.64 -20.20
CA HIS A 44 -30.92 -11.84 -19.76
C HIS A 44 -30.01 -11.26 -20.85
N SER A 45 -29.88 -9.93 -20.91
CA SER A 45 -28.76 -9.31 -21.60
C SER A 45 -27.53 -9.73 -20.80
N THR A 46 -26.73 -10.63 -21.37
CA THR A 46 -25.36 -10.82 -20.92
C THR A 46 -24.67 -9.47 -21.01
N GLU A 47 -24.61 -8.81 -19.86
CA GLU A 47 -23.84 -7.60 -19.68
C GLU A 47 -22.43 -7.86 -20.19
N THR A 48 -22.03 -7.09 -21.18
CA THR A 48 -20.76 -7.27 -21.87
C THR A 48 -19.87 -6.10 -21.53
N PHE A 49 -18.79 -6.39 -20.80
CA PHE A 49 -17.77 -5.39 -20.50
C PHE A 49 -16.85 -5.19 -21.69
N GLU A 50 -16.48 -3.94 -21.95
CA GLU A 50 -15.48 -3.62 -22.96
C GLU A 50 -14.10 -4.18 -22.55
N THR A 51 -13.36 -4.71 -23.53
CA THR A 51 -12.04 -5.31 -23.30
C THR A 51 -10.94 -4.38 -23.84
N GLY A 52 -9.74 -4.47 -23.26
CA GLY A 52 -8.60 -3.62 -23.61
C GLY A 52 -8.70 -2.18 -23.13
N LYS A 53 -9.69 -1.86 -22.28
CA LYS A 53 -9.87 -0.53 -21.67
C LYS A 53 -10.20 -0.65 -20.19
N ILE A 54 -9.82 0.37 -19.44
CA ILE A 54 -10.19 0.47 -18.02
C ILE A 54 -11.58 1.08 -17.95
N ILE A 55 -12.47 0.35 -17.28
CA ILE A 55 -13.78 0.85 -16.87
C ILE A 55 -13.63 1.29 -15.42
N THR A 56 -13.59 2.59 -15.16
CA THR A 56 -13.23 3.12 -13.83
C THR A 56 -14.32 2.93 -12.78
N HIS A 57 -15.57 2.82 -13.21
CA HIS A 57 -16.75 2.69 -12.34
C HIS A 57 -17.69 1.60 -12.86
N VAL A 58 -17.46 0.37 -12.40
CA VAL A 58 -18.45 -0.70 -12.47
C VAL A 58 -19.22 -0.72 -11.16
N ILE A 59 -20.50 -0.37 -11.21
CA ILE A 59 -21.39 -0.37 -10.04
C ILE A 59 -21.75 -1.82 -9.67
N TYR A 60 -21.74 -2.16 -8.39
CA TYR A 60 -22.18 -3.48 -7.94
C TYR A 60 -23.68 -3.67 -8.16
N LYS A 61 -24.11 -4.89 -8.47
CA LYS A 61 -25.54 -5.19 -8.64
C LYS A 61 -26.31 -5.17 -7.33
N THR A 62 -25.67 -5.58 -6.24
CA THR A 62 -26.31 -5.71 -4.92
C THR A 62 -26.20 -4.46 -4.06
N ASP A 63 -25.28 -3.55 -4.38
CA ASP A 63 -25.07 -2.30 -3.66
C ASP A 63 -24.63 -1.16 -4.61
N PRO A 64 -25.58 -0.35 -5.10
CA PRO A 64 -25.30 0.74 -6.02
C PRO A 64 -24.43 1.88 -5.44
N ALA A 65 -24.21 1.91 -4.13
CA ALA A 65 -23.36 2.92 -3.48
C ALA A 65 -21.86 2.61 -3.60
N GLN A 66 -21.52 1.42 -4.09
CA GLN A 66 -20.15 0.96 -4.21
C GLN A 66 -19.81 0.61 -5.67
N SER A 67 -18.52 0.66 -5.99
CA SER A 67 -18.03 0.40 -7.34
C SER A 67 -16.60 -0.14 -7.35
N TYR A 68 -16.17 -0.58 -8.53
CA TYR A 68 -14.80 -1.00 -8.76
C TYR A 68 -14.34 -0.60 -10.15
N ALA A 69 -13.03 -0.48 -10.31
CA ALA A 69 -12.41 -0.36 -11.62
C ALA A 69 -12.12 -1.76 -12.20
N LEU A 70 -12.29 -1.92 -13.50
CA LEU A 70 -12.15 -3.20 -14.20
C LEU A 70 -11.29 -3.06 -15.46
N TYR A 71 -10.37 -4.00 -15.65
CA TYR A 71 -9.66 -4.22 -16.90
C TYR A 71 -9.75 -5.70 -17.31
N ILE A 72 -10.23 -5.95 -18.52
CA ILE A 72 -10.21 -7.27 -19.15
C ILE A 72 -9.29 -7.19 -20.38
N PRO A 73 -8.28 -8.06 -20.51
CA PRO A 73 -7.39 -8.08 -21.68
C PRO A 73 -8.16 -8.18 -22.99
N ALA A 74 -7.71 -7.48 -24.03
CA ALA A 74 -8.35 -7.49 -25.35
C ALA A 74 -8.22 -8.85 -26.07
N LYS A 75 -7.14 -9.58 -25.77
CA LYS A 75 -6.81 -10.89 -26.35
C LYS A 75 -6.76 -11.94 -25.22
N GLY A 76 -6.86 -13.22 -25.58
CA GLY A 76 -6.76 -14.33 -24.62
C GLY A 76 -7.97 -14.54 -23.71
N ASN A 77 -9.01 -13.71 -23.79
CA ASN A 77 -10.18 -13.68 -22.90
C ASN A 77 -11.34 -14.64 -23.26
N LYS A 78 -11.08 -15.66 -24.09
CA LYS A 78 -12.12 -16.62 -24.50
C LYS A 78 -12.46 -17.61 -23.40
N GLU A 79 -11.45 -18.02 -22.64
CA GLU A 79 -11.52 -18.95 -21.51
C GLU A 79 -11.63 -18.21 -20.17
N THR A 80 -11.77 -18.96 -19.07
CA THR A 80 -11.68 -18.38 -17.72
C THR A 80 -10.26 -17.87 -17.45
N LEU A 81 -10.15 -16.62 -17.00
CA LEU A 81 -8.86 -15.95 -16.76
C LEU A 81 -8.50 -15.91 -15.27
N PRO A 82 -7.20 -15.92 -14.90
CA PRO A 82 -6.78 -15.52 -13.56
C PRO A 82 -7.16 -14.05 -13.28
N VAL A 83 -7.27 -13.69 -12.00
CA VAL A 83 -7.64 -12.34 -11.57
C VAL A 83 -6.70 -11.82 -10.48
N VAL A 84 -6.32 -10.53 -10.58
CA VAL A 84 -5.70 -9.79 -9.47
C VAL A 84 -6.67 -8.72 -9.00
N TYR A 85 -7.03 -8.76 -7.72
CA TYR A 85 -7.77 -7.68 -7.06
C TYR A 85 -6.78 -6.72 -6.40
N PHE A 86 -6.92 -5.42 -6.68
CA PHE A 86 -6.06 -4.35 -6.22
C PHE A 86 -6.74 -3.52 -5.13
N PHE A 87 -5.94 -3.17 -4.12
CA PHE A 87 -6.33 -2.32 -3.00
C PHE A 87 -5.36 -1.15 -2.89
N ASP A 88 -5.83 0.03 -3.27
CA ASP A 88 -5.11 1.30 -3.09
C ASP A 88 -5.49 1.92 -1.73
N PRO A 89 -4.54 2.48 -0.96
CA PRO A 89 -4.84 3.06 0.36
C PRO A 89 -5.81 4.24 0.31
N HIS A 90 -6.07 4.85 -0.85
CA HIS A 90 -7.03 5.95 -1.00
C HIS A 90 -8.38 5.49 -1.57
N GLY A 91 -8.52 4.22 -1.92
CA GLY A 91 -9.71 3.72 -2.63
C GLY A 91 -9.76 4.17 -4.10
N ASP A 92 -8.61 4.45 -4.72
CA ASP A 92 -8.53 4.64 -6.17
C ASP A 92 -8.23 3.29 -6.84
N GLY A 93 -9.30 2.59 -7.24
CA GLY A 93 -9.17 1.30 -7.94
C GLY A 93 -8.59 1.43 -9.35
N SER A 94 -8.66 2.61 -9.97
CA SER A 94 -8.18 2.81 -11.34
C SER A 94 -6.66 2.99 -11.39
N LEU A 95 -6.08 3.63 -10.37
CA LEU A 95 -4.63 3.89 -10.29
C LEU A 95 -3.75 2.65 -10.53
N PRO A 96 -3.91 1.52 -9.80
CA PRO A 96 -3.08 0.33 -10.05
C PRO A 96 -3.39 -0.32 -11.40
N LEU A 97 -4.63 -0.24 -11.89
CA LEU A 97 -5.00 -0.76 -13.21
C LEU A 97 -4.31 0.01 -14.33
N ASP A 98 -4.26 1.34 -14.25
CA ASP A 98 -3.55 2.16 -15.22
C ASP A 98 -2.06 1.89 -15.27
N LYS A 99 -1.45 1.63 -14.10
CA LYS A 99 -0.04 1.25 -13.99
C LYS A 99 0.25 -0.12 -14.60
N TYR A 100 -0.65 -1.10 -14.44
CA TYR A 100 -0.32 -2.51 -14.68
C TYR A 100 -1.15 -3.22 -15.76
N LYS A 101 -2.04 -2.53 -16.49
CA LYS A 101 -2.80 -3.12 -17.62
C LYS A 101 -1.93 -3.78 -18.69
N ALA A 102 -0.71 -3.29 -18.92
CA ALA A 102 0.22 -3.92 -19.84
C ALA A 102 0.62 -5.34 -19.38
N LEU A 103 0.76 -5.56 -18.07
CA LEU A 103 1.03 -6.89 -17.51
C LEU A 103 -0.18 -7.80 -17.65
N ALA A 104 -1.39 -7.25 -17.51
CA ALA A 104 -2.62 -8.00 -17.75
C ALA A 104 -2.70 -8.55 -19.17
N ASP A 105 -2.27 -7.77 -20.17
CA ASP A 105 -2.21 -8.23 -21.56
C ASP A 105 -1.13 -9.30 -21.79
N VAL A 106 0.03 -9.18 -21.14
CA VAL A 106 1.13 -10.16 -21.25
C VAL A 106 0.72 -11.51 -20.64
N TYR A 107 0.10 -11.48 -19.47
CA TYR A 107 -0.16 -12.67 -18.66
C TYR A 107 -1.60 -13.18 -18.73
N ASN A 108 -2.48 -12.49 -19.46
CA ASN A 108 -3.91 -12.74 -19.56
C ASN A 108 -4.63 -12.71 -18.21
N PHE A 109 -4.40 -11.67 -17.42
CA PHE A 109 -5.11 -11.46 -16.14
C PHE A 109 -6.26 -10.48 -16.28
N ILE A 110 -7.37 -10.75 -15.61
CA ILE A 110 -8.35 -9.71 -15.27
C ILE A 110 -7.75 -8.90 -14.12
N LEU A 111 -7.85 -7.58 -14.19
CA LEU A 111 -7.53 -6.71 -13.06
C LEU A 111 -8.80 -6.05 -12.55
N VAL A 112 -8.95 -6.05 -11.23
CA VAL A 112 -10.07 -5.43 -10.53
C VAL A 112 -9.51 -4.53 -9.45
N GLY A 113 -9.88 -3.26 -9.38
CA GLY A 113 -9.45 -2.35 -8.32
C GLY A 113 -10.63 -1.89 -7.48
N SER A 114 -10.57 -2.04 -6.16
CA SER A 114 -11.65 -1.55 -5.29
C SER A 114 -11.68 -0.03 -5.25
N ASN A 115 -12.85 0.58 -5.49
CA ASN A 115 -13.04 2.03 -5.28
C ASN A 115 -13.52 2.37 -3.86
N ASN A 116 -13.65 1.37 -2.98
CA ASN A 116 -14.30 1.52 -1.67
C ASN A 116 -13.37 1.18 -0.51
N SER A 117 -12.44 0.23 -0.69
CA SER A 117 -11.45 -0.11 0.31
C SER A 117 -10.39 0.98 0.38
N LYS A 118 -10.30 1.67 1.51
CA LYS A 118 -9.33 2.75 1.76
C LYS A 118 -8.86 2.77 3.21
N ASN A 119 -7.78 3.50 3.45
CA ASN A 119 -7.30 3.79 4.80
C ASN A 119 -8.41 4.42 5.64
N GLY A 120 -8.49 3.98 6.90
CA GLY A 120 -9.54 4.40 7.84
C GLY A 120 -10.76 3.47 7.86
N ASN A 121 -10.93 2.57 6.90
CA ASN A 121 -11.89 1.47 7.04
C ASN A 121 -11.41 0.51 8.14
N ASP A 122 -12.34 0.03 8.97
CA ASP A 122 -12.06 -1.08 9.89
C ASP A 122 -12.10 -2.42 9.15
N TRP A 123 -11.63 -3.48 9.83
CA TRP A 123 -11.57 -4.82 9.24
C TRP A 123 -12.94 -5.36 8.82
N SER A 124 -14.01 -5.05 9.56
CA SER A 124 -15.36 -5.49 9.21
C SER A 124 -15.87 -4.82 7.93
N THR A 125 -15.50 -3.55 7.74
CA THR A 125 -15.82 -2.78 6.53
C THR A 125 -15.03 -3.32 5.34
N ALA A 126 -13.73 -3.56 5.52
CA ALA A 126 -12.87 -4.14 4.48
C ALA A 126 -13.38 -5.54 4.04
N GLU A 127 -13.78 -6.37 5.00
CA GLU A 127 -14.39 -7.68 4.77
C GLU A 127 -15.71 -7.59 4.00
N ASN A 128 -16.61 -6.67 4.36
CA ASN A 128 -17.87 -6.45 3.64
C ASN A 128 -17.65 -5.95 2.21
N ILE A 129 -16.70 -5.03 2.01
CA ILE A 129 -16.31 -4.55 0.68
C ILE A 129 -15.79 -5.71 -0.16
N TRP A 130 -14.92 -6.55 0.41
CA TRP A 130 -14.40 -7.74 -0.28
C TRP A 130 -15.51 -8.71 -0.65
N ASN A 131 -16.38 -9.09 0.29
CA ASN A 131 -17.46 -10.05 0.03
C ASN A 131 -18.38 -9.57 -1.11
N THR A 132 -18.71 -8.27 -1.13
CA THR A 132 -19.53 -7.68 -2.19
C THR A 132 -18.80 -7.64 -3.54
N LEU A 133 -17.54 -7.19 -3.55
CA LEU A 133 -16.68 -7.14 -4.73
C LEU A 133 -16.46 -8.53 -5.34
N PHE A 134 -16.13 -9.50 -4.49
CA PHE A 134 -15.85 -10.87 -4.88
C PHE A 134 -17.11 -11.53 -5.45
N ASP A 135 -18.25 -11.46 -4.77
CA ASP A 135 -19.51 -12.05 -5.24
C ASP A 135 -19.95 -11.46 -6.59
N ASP A 136 -19.91 -10.13 -6.73
CA ASP A 136 -20.32 -9.44 -7.96
C ASP A 136 -19.42 -9.81 -9.15
N THR A 137 -18.11 -9.81 -8.95
CA THR A 137 -17.15 -10.18 -10.00
C THR A 137 -17.20 -11.67 -10.35
N GLN A 138 -17.35 -12.58 -9.39
CA GLN A 138 -17.50 -14.02 -9.67
C GLN A 138 -18.76 -14.32 -10.49
N LYS A 139 -19.85 -13.58 -10.27
CA LYS A 139 -21.11 -13.77 -11.02
C LYS A 139 -21.08 -13.17 -12.41
N ARG A 140 -20.30 -12.11 -12.63
CA ARG A 140 -20.30 -11.33 -13.88
C ARG A 140 -19.12 -11.62 -14.81
N LEU A 141 -18.01 -12.17 -14.28
CA LEU A 141 -16.77 -12.36 -15.03
C LEU A 141 -16.40 -13.85 -15.15
N LYS A 142 -15.71 -14.20 -16.25
CA LYS A 142 -15.15 -15.54 -16.46
C LYS A 142 -13.84 -15.71 -15.70
N ILE A 143 -13.90 -15.88 -14.38
CA ILE A 143 -12.73 -16.01 -13.51
C ILE A 143 -12.37 -17.48 -13.28
N ASN A 144 -11.08 -17.79 -13.34
CA ASN A 144 -10.56 -19.08 -12.92
C ASN A 144 -10.46 -19.12 -11.38
N ALA A 145 -11.36 -19.85 -10.73
CA ALA A 145 -11.45 -19.96 -9.28
C ALA A 145 -10.20 -20.56 -8.60
N LYS A 146 -9.28 -21.17 -9.35
CA LYS A 146 -7.99 -21.66 -8.83
C LYS A 146 -6.88 -20.62 -8.93
N ARG A 147 -7.16 -19.43 -9.46
CA ARG A 147 -6.17 -18.39 -9.78
C ARG A 147 -6.68 -17.00 -9.41
N ILE A 148 -7.01 -16.85 -8.13
CA ILE A 148 -7.43 -15.61 -7.49
C ILE A 148 -6.25 -15.07 -6.67
N TYR A 149 -5.86 -13.82 -6.92
CA TYR A 149 -4.72 -13.19 -6.27
C TYR A 149 -5.10 -11.79 -5.81
N LEU A 150 -4.45 -11.33 -4.74
CA LEU A 150 -4.63 -9.97 -4.25
C LEU A 150 -3.33 -9.18 -4.39
N CYS A 151 -3.44 -7.89 -4.64
CA CYS A 151 -2.32 -6.97 -4.63
C CYS A 151 -2.72 -5.69 -3.90
N GLY A 152 -1.86 -5.14 -3.08
CA GLY A 152 -2.14 -3.90 -2.39
C GLY A 152 -0.90 -3.08 -2.14
N PHE A 153 -1.10 -1.78 -1.91
CA PHE A 153 -0.03 -0.85 -1.54
C PHE A 153 -0.27 -0.27 -0.14
N SER A 154 0.78 -0.20 0.68
CA SER A 154 0.72 0.42 2.01
C SER A 154 -0.45 -0.16 2.85
N GLY A 155 -1.40 0.65 3.33
CA GLY A 155 -2.60 0.14 4.01
C GLY A 155 -3.43 -0.85 3.18
N GLY A 156 -3.49 -0.68 1.86
CA GLY A 156 -4.10 -1.65 0.95
C GLY A 156 -3.35 -2.99 0.89
N ALA A 157 -2.04 -3.01 1.10
CA ALA A 157 -1.27 -4.26 1.20
C ALA A 157 -1.63 -5.04 2.48
N LYS A 158 -1.91 -4.33 3.58
CA LYS A 158 -2.43 -4.92 4.82
C LYS A 158 -3.82 -5.48 4.62
N VAL A 159 -4.70 -4.77 3.89
CA VAL A 159 -6.04 -5.29 3.50
C VAL A 159 -5.90 -6.55 2.66
N ALA A 160 -5.08 -6.53 1.59
CA ALA A 160 -4.86 -7.68 0.74
C ALA A 160 -4.38 -8.90 1.55
N THR A 161 -3.45 -8.70 2.47
CA THR A 161 -2.95 -9.78 3.32
C THR A 161 -4.00 -10.24 4.33
N TYR A 162 -4.72 -9.32 4.97
CA TYR A 162 -5.82 -9.63 5.88
C TYR A 162 -6.86 -10.54 5.20
N LEU A 163 -7.32 -10.17 4.00
CA LEU A 163 -8.30 -10.96 3.26
C LEU A 163 -7.74 -12.34 2.91
N ALA A 164 -6.49 -12.44 2.45
CA ALA A 164 -5.86 -13.72 2.14
C ALA A 164 -5.74 -14.67 3.34
N LEU A 165 -5.62 -14.13 4.56
CA LEU A 165 -5.60 -14.92 5.79
C LEU A 165 -6.99 -15.50 6.15
N HIS A 166 -8.07 -14.86 5.70
CA HIS A 166 -9.45 -15.25 6.02
C HIS A 166 -10.16 -16.00 4.88
N HIS A 167 -9.62 -15.94 3.66
CA HIS A 167 -10.22 -16.50 2.44
C HIS A 167 -9.31 -17.49 1.73
N ASN A 168 -9.63 -18.79 1.85
CA ASN A 168 -8.82 -19.89 1.32
C ASN A 168 -8.81 -19.98 -0.23
N GLU A 169 -9.73 -19.31 -0.90
CA GLU A 169 -9.80 -19.19 -2.36
C GLU A 169 -8.61 -18.40 -2.93
N ILE A 170 -8.02 -17.49 -2.15
CA ILE A 170 -6.88 -16.68 -2.58
C ILE A 170 -5.61 -17.52 -2.60
N LYS A 171 -4.86 -17.45 -3.70
CA LYS A 171 -3.67 -18.30 -3.95
C LYS A 171 -2.35 -17.58 -3.83
N GLY A 172 -2.36 -16.25 -3.85
CA GLY A 172 -1.17 -15.43 -3.67
C GLY A 172 -1.50 -13.97 -3.38
N VAL A 173 -0.58 -13.30 -2.68
CA VAL A 173 -0.65 -11.88 -2.33
C VAL A 173 0.62 -11.19 -2.80
N ILE A 174 0.47 -10.06 -3.48
CA ILE A 174 1.54 -9.10 -3.77
C ILE A 174 1.38 -7.91 -2.83
N ALA A 175 2.24 -7.81 -1.83
CA ALA A 175 2.21 -6.79 -0.80
C ALA A 175 3.30 -5.74 -1.08
N ASN A 176 2.91 -4.58 -1.63
CA ASN A 176 3.82 -3.50 -1.98
C ASN A 176 3.87 -2.45 -0.86
N GLY A 177 5.06 -2.12 -0.37
CA GLY A 177 5.30 -1.05 0.61
C GLY A 177 4.73 -1.28 2.02
N ALA A 178 4.03 -2.39 2.28
CA ALA A 178 3.67 -2.90 3.60
C ALA A 178 3.28 -4.37 3.50
N GLY A 179 3.21 -5.08 4.62
CA GLY A 179 2.98 -6.52 4.66
C GLY A 179 1.79 -6.95 5.52
N LEU A 180 2.07 -7.75 6.54
CA LEU A 180 1.06 -8.31 7.43
C LEU A 180 0.39 -7.20 8.30
N PRO A 181 -0.87 -7.39 8.73
CA PRO A 181 -1.47 -6.58 9.79
C PRO A 181 -0.64 -6.64 11.08
N GLU A 182 -0.69 -5.60 11.93
CA GLU A 182 0.30 -5.36 13.00
C GLU A 182 0.47 -6.50 14.01
N ILE A 183 -0.59 -7.27 14.28
CA ILE A 183 -0.59 -8.37 15.25
C ILE A 183 -0.24 -9.73 14.64
N ILE A 184 -0.13 -9.80 13.31
CA ILE A 184 0.09 -11.06 12.58
C ILE A 184 1.56 -11.22 12.30
N GLN A 185 2.11 -12.36 12.72
CA GLN A 185 3.49 -12.74 12.44
C GLN A 185 3.57 -13.63 11.19
N ALA A 186 4.78 -13.73 10.63
CA ALA A 186 5.07 -14.69 9.59
C ALA A 186 4.71 -16.12 10.06
N GLY A 187 4.00 -16.86 9.22
CA GLY A 187 3.51 -18.20 9.55
C GLY A 187 3.29 -19.05 8.30
N ASN A 188 2.72 -20.25 8.48
CA ASN A 188 2.34 -21.12 7.37
C ASN A 188 1.01 -20.63 6.78
N PHE A 189 1.08 -19.95 5.64
CA PHE A 189 -0.07 -19.40 4.93
C PHE A 189 -0.50 -20.35 3.79
N ASN A 190 -1.80 -20.33 3.48
CA ASN A 190 -2.37 -21.12 2.38
C ASN A 190 -2.18 -20.49 0.99
N PHE A 191 -1.52 -19.33 0.94
CA PHE A 191 -1.22 -18.53 -0.24
C PHE A 191 0.28 -18.23 -0.33
N SER A 192 0.79 -17.92 -1.54
CA SER A 192 2.15 -17.40 -1.68
C SER A 192 2.23 -15.91 -1.37
N PHE A 193 3.34 -15.44 -0.82
CA PHE A 193 3.51 -14.05 -0.38
C PHE A 193 4.66 -13.37 -1.09
N THR A 194 4.40 -12.32 -1.87
CA THR A 194 5.42 -11.52 -2.54
C THR A 194 5.44 -10.12 -1.97
N ALA A 195 6.48 -9.81 -1.19
CA ALA A 195 6.76 -8.47 -0.72
C ALA A 195 7.49 -7.66 -1.80
N ILE A 196 7.11 -6.40 -1.98
CA ILE A 196 7.82 -5.44 -2.81
C ILE A 196 8.09 -4.18 -2.00
N ALA A 197 9.31 -3.66 -2.03
CA ALA A 197 9.67 -2.42 -1.34
C ALA A 197 10.63 -1.57 -2.17
N GLY A 198 10.43 -0.25 -2.14
CA GLY A 198 11.48 0.68 -2.55
C GLY A 198 12.65 0.58 -1.57
N GLU A 199 13.89 0.75 -2.05
CA GLU A 199 15.07 0.81 -1.18
C GLU A 199 14.94 1.98 -0.17
N GLY A 200 14.26 3.08 -0.54
CA GLY A 200 13.94 4.23 0.32
C GLY A 200 12.59 4.14 1.04
N ASP A 201 11.88 3.02 0.98
CA ASP A 201 10.57 2.84 1.64
C ASP A 201 10.73 2.68 3.16
N LEU A 202 9.98 3.47 3.94
CA LEU A 202 10.04 3.44 5.41
C LEU A 202 9.71 2.06 6.01
N ASN A 203 8.88 1.26 5.33
CA ASN A 203 8.47 -0.08 5.76
C ASN A 203 9.37 -1.19 5.20
N MET A 204 10.45 -0.84 4.48
CA MET A 204 11.35 -1.81 3.87
C MET A 204 11.92 -2.80 4.90
N THR A 205 12.33 -2.31 6.07
CA THR A 205 12.87 -3.16 7.14
C THR A 205 11.83 -4.12 7.72
N ASP A 206 10.57 -3.70 7.78
CA ASP A 206 9.48 -4.54 8.28
C ASP A 206 9.16 -5.65 7.28
N LEU A 207 9.16 -5.34 5.99
CA LEU A 207 9.03 -6.34 4.92
C LEU A 207 10.19 -7.33 4.90
N VAL A 208 11.43 -6.87 5.15
CA VAL A 208 12.58 -7.75 5.34
C VAL A 208 12.39 -8.67 6.55
N ALA A 209 11.91 -8.15 7.68
CA ALA A 209 11.65 -8.96 8.86
C ALA A 209 10.57 -10.02 8.61
N ILE A 210 9.49 -9.67 7.89
CA ILE A 210 8.46 -10.62 7.47
C ILE A 210 9.04 -11.71 6.57
N ALA A 211 9.81 -11.33 5.54
CA ALA A 211 10.44 -12.29 4.63
C ALA A 211 11.37 -13.26 5.39
N ASN A 212 12.23 -12.73 6.26
CA ASN A 212 13.10 -13.56 7.11
C ASN A 212 12.30 -14.51 8.02
N GLY A 213 11.17 -14.06 8.56
CA GLY A 213 10.28 -14.93 9.34
C GLY A 213 9.69 -16.05 8.49
N LEU A 214 9.32 -15.78 7.24
CA LEU A 214 8.75 -16.76 6.31
C LEU A 214 9.76 -17.80 5.83
N GLU A 215 11.07 -17.51 5.82
CA GLU A 215 12.15 -18.49 5.56
C GLU A 215 12.12 -19.68 6.54
N HIS A 216 11.48 -19.52 7.70
CA HIS A 216 11.30 -20.59 8.69
C HIS A 216 9.94 -21.29 8.60
N THR A 217 9.22 -21.11 7.50
CA THR A 217 7.87 -21.65 7.27
C THR A 217 7.81 -22.42 5.96
N GLN A 218 6.65 -23.03 5.67
CA GLN A 218 6.36 -23.66 4.38
C GLN A 218 5.75 -22.67 3.37
N THR A 219 5.54 -21.42 3.77
CA THR A 219 4.97 -20.40 2.90
C THR A 219 5.96 -20.07 1.80
N ARG A 220 5.54 -20.28 0.55
CA ARG A 220 6.30 -19.79 -0.59
C ARG A 220 6.27 -18.27 -0.57
N HIS A 221 7.44 -17.66 -0.49
CA HIS A 221 7.54 -16.22 -0.37
C HIS A 221 8.72 -15.63 -1.15
N ARG A 222 8.60 -14.34 -1.45
CA ARG A 222 9.56 -13.56 -2.23
C ARG A 222 9.66 -12.17 -1.64
N ILE A 223 10.83 -11.56 -1.74
CA ILE A 223 11.00 -10.14 -1.51
C ILE A 223 11.72 -9.53 -2.71
N ILE A 224 11.18 -8.43 -3.22
CA ILE A 224 11.68 -7.74 -4.41
C ILE A 224 11.93 -6.28 -4.04
N PHE A 225 13.12 -5.78 -4.37
CA PHE A 225 13.48 -4.38 -4.13
C PHE A 225 13.56 -3.61 -5.46
N PHE A 226 13.21 -2.33 -5.42
CA PHE A 226 13.44 -1.41 -6.53
C PHE A 226 14.08 -0.11 -6.03
N ASN A 227 14.73 0.62 -6.93
CA ASN A 227 15.22 1.96 -6.61
C ASN A 227 14.04 2.92 -6.61
N GLY A 228 13.56 3.27 -5.41
CA GLY A 228 12.40 4.13 -5.21
C GLY A 228 12.07 4.24 -3.72
N ILE A 229 10.98 4.93 -3.42
CA ILE A 229 10.55 5.27 -2.06
C ILE A 229 9.30 4.46 -1.66
N HIS A 230 8.46 5.01 -0.78
CA HIS A 230 7.16 4.44 -0.42
C HIS A 230 6.12 4.76 -1.50
N GLU A 231 6.10 3.96 -2.57
CA GLU A 231 5.25 4.16 -3.74
C GLU A 231 4.85 2.83 -4.39
N TRP A 232 3.83 2.87 -5.26
CA TRP A 232 3.52 1.77 -6.17
C TRP A 232 4.74 1.42 -7.03
N ALA A 233 5.18 0.16 -6.98
CA ALA A 233 6.36 -0.31 -7.70
C ALA A 233 6.28 -0.02 -9.21
N PRO A 234 7.41 0.23 -9.88
CA PRO A 234 7.42 0.37 -11.33
C PRO A 234 6.94 -0.92 -12.01
N ASP A 235 6.45 -0.79 -13.24
CA ASP A 235 5.93 -1.89 -14.07
C ASP A 235 6.91 -3.06 -14.18
N SER A 236 8.20 -2.77 -14.38
CA SER A 236 9.29 -3.76 -14.45
C SER A 236 9.45 -4.58 -13.17
N THR A 237 9.27 -3.97 -11.99
CA THR A 237 9.32 -4.68 -10.71
C THR A 237 8.04 -5.46 -10.45
N MET A 238 6.87 -4.88 -10.75
CA MET A 238 5.60 -5.57 -10.63
C MET A 238 5.50 -6.77 -11.60
N ASN A 239 6.14 -6.68 -12.76
CA ASN A 239 6.26 -7.78 -13.72
C ASN A 239 6.86 -9.03 -13.07
N ILE A 240 7.95 -8.89 -12.29
CA ILE A 240 8.60 -10.01 -11.60
C ILE A 240 7.63 -10.69 -10.61
N ALA A 241 6.78 -9.91 -9.94
CA ALA A 241 5.77 -10.47 -9.05
C ALA A 241 4.69 -11.25 -9.84
N PHE A 242 4.26 -10.75 -11.00
CA PHE A 242 3.35 -11.46 -11.91
C PHE A 242 3.96 -12.74 -12.48
N GLU A 243 5.25 -12.73 -12.84
CA GLU A 243 6.01 -13.93 -13.20
C GLU A 243 5.93 -14.97 -12.07
N GLY A 244 6.07 -14.52 -10.82
CA GLY A 244 5.95 -15.38 -9.64
C GLY A 244 4.58 -16.05 -9.52
N LEU A 245 3.49 -15.33 -9.81
CA LEU A 245 2.14 -15.89 -9.83
C LEU A 245 1.97 -16.96 -10.92
N GLN A 246 2.59 -16.77 -12.09
CA GLN A 246 2.57 -17.74 -13.17
C GLN A 246 3.38 -19.00 -12.81
N LEU A 247 4.59 -18.82 -12.28
CA LEU A 247 5.43 -19.94 -11.84
C LEU A 247 4.76 -20.74 -10.71
N ASP A 248 4.06 -20.07 -9.79
CA ASP A 248 3.29 -20.73 -8.73
C ASP A 248 2.15 -21.59 -9.30
N ALA A 249 1.44 -21.08 -10.30
CA ALA A 249 0.36 -21.83 -10.96
C ALA A 249 0.88 -23.06 -11.69
N MET A 250 2.02 -22.94 -12.37
CA MET A 250 2.71 -24.05 -13.05
C MET A 250 3.23 -25.09 -12.05
N GLN A 251 3.88 -24.66 -10.97
CA GLN A 251 4.40 -25.52 -9.91
C GLN A 251 3.29 -26.35 -9.26
N LYS A 252 2.15 -25.72 -8.98
CA LYS A 252 0.96 -26.36 -8.41
C LYS A 252 0.16 -27.17 -9.44
N LYS A 253 0.61 -27.27 -10.69
CA LYS A 253 -0.06 -27.95 -11.82
C LYS A 253 -1.49 -27.42 -12.07
N ILE A 254 -1.74 -26.16 -11.74
CA ILE A 254 -3.00 -25.46 -12.04
C ILE A 254 -3.03 -25.12 -13.54
N THR A 255 -1.88 -24.80 -14.10
CA THR A 255 -1.66 -24.63 -15.54
C THR A 255 -0.58 -25.60 -16.03
N PRO A 256 -0.55 -25.93 -17.33
CA PRO A 256 0.57 -26.66 -17.92
C PRO A 256 1.90 -25.93 -17.69
N ILE A 257 2.98 -26.69 -17.61
CA ILE A 257 4.35 -26.14 -17.56
C ILE A 257 4.65 -25.48 -18.91
N ASP A 258 4.99 -24.20 -18.87
CA ASP A 258 5.54 -23.48 -20.01
C ASP A 258 7.07 -23.47 -19.90
N LYS A 259 7.70 -24.36 -20.68
CA LYS A 259 9.15 -24.52 -20.63
C LYS A 259 9.88 -23.28 -21.19
N GLU A 260 9.35 -22.65 -22.23
CA GLU A 260 9.98 -21.48 -22.84
C GLU A 260 9.98 -20.30 -21.87
N PHE A 261 8.86 -20.09 -21.17
CA PHE A 261 8.75 -19.09 -20.12
C PHE A 261 9.78 -19.31 -18.99
N ILE A 262 9.88 -20.55 -18.49
CA ILE A 262 10.83 -20.90 -17.43
C ILE A 262 12.28 -20.73 -17.89
N ASP A 263 12.62 -21.21 -19.09
CA ASP A 263 13.97 -21.10 -19.66
C ASP A 263 14.36 -19.63 -19.89
N ASN A 264 13.41 -18.80 -20.33
CA ASN A 264 13.63 -17.36 -20.48
C ASN A 264 13.90 -16.67 -19.13
N TYR A 265 13.08 -16.95 -18.11
CA TYR A 265 13.29 -16.43 -16.75
C TYR A 265 14.67 -16.81 -16.21
N ILE A 266 15.04 -18.09 -16.32
CA ILE A 266 16.36 -18.60 -15.89
C ILE A 266 17.50 -17.84 -16.60
N ASN A 267 17.40 -17.67 -17.91
CA ASN A 267 18.42 -16.99 -18.70
C ASN A 267 18.57 -15.51 -18.33
N ILE A 268 17.45 -14.83 -18.08
CA ILE A 268 17.45 -13.44 -17.62
C ILE A 268 18.08 -13.35 -16.22
N SER A 269 17.63 -14.16 -15.25
CA SER A 269 18.18 -14.14 -13.89
C SER A 269 19.68 -14.49 -13.85
N LYS A 270 20.15 -15.48 -14.63
CA LYS A 270 21.59 -15.77 -14.74
C LYS A 270 22.38 -14.57 -15.27
N LYS A 271 21.88 -13.87 -16.31
CA LYS A 271 22.49 -12.65 -16.84
C LYS A 271 22.50 -11.51 -15.81
N THR A 272 21.43 -11.36 -15.04
CA THR A 272 21.31 -10.36 -13.97
C THR A 272 22.34 -10.60 -12.86
N VAL A 273 22.49 -11.85 -12.40
CA VAL A 273 23.53 -12.24 -11.43
C VAL A 273 24.92 -11.86 -11.96
N ASP A 274 25.25 -12.26 -13.19
CA ASP A 274 26.56 -11.96 -13.77
C ASP A 274 26.79 -10.45 -13.97
N ALA A 275 25.75 -9.69 -14.32
CA ALA A 275 25.83 -8.24 -14.43
C ALA A 275 26.15 -7.58 -13.07
N TYR A 276 25.48 -8.01 -12.00
CA TYR A 276 25.77 -7.50 -10.65
C TYR A 276 27.18 -7.86 -10.18
N LEU A 277 27.65 -9.07 -10.44
CA LEU A 277 29.03 -9.46 -10.10
C LEU A 277 30.07 -8.64 -10.87
N LYS A 278 29.85 -8.39 -12.17
CA LYS A 278 30.71 -7.51 -12.97
C LYS A 278 30.72 -6.07 -12.46
N ALA A 279 29.58 -5.59 -11.95
CA ALA A 279 29.45 -4.29 -11.30
C ALA A 279 29.96 -4.27 -9.84
N ASN A 280 30.59 -5.35 -9.36
CA ASN A 280 31.06 -5.52 -7.99
C ASN A 280 29.94 -5.37 -6.94
N ASN A 281 28.69 -5.69 -7.29
CA ASN A 281 27.54 -5.63 -6.40
C ASN A 281 27.13 -7.04 -5.95
N TYR A 282 27.89 -7.61 -5.02
CA TYR A 282 27.71 -8.99 -4.58
C TYR A 282 26.43 -9.17 -3.77
N LEU A 283 25.98 -8.14 -3.04
CA LEU A 283 24.68 -8.19 -2.35
C LEU A 283 23.50 -8.33 -3.32
N LYS A 284 23.45 -7.54 -4.39
CA LYS A 284 22.37 -7.66 -5.39
C LYS A 284 22.45 -8.99 -6.15
N ALA A 285 23.66 -9.48 -6.44
CA ALA A 285 23.84 -10.80 -7.04
C ALA A 285 23.32 -11.94 -6.13
N GLU A 286 23.58 -11.87 -4.83
CA GLU A 286 23.07 -12.84 -3.84
C GLU A 286 21.54 -12.77 -3.73
N THR A 287 21.00 -11.56 -3.70
CA THR A 287 19.55 -11.31 -3.64
C THR A 287 18.85 -11.89 -4.87
N GLU A 288 19.40 -11.69 -6.07
CA GLU A 288 18.88 -12.27 -7.31
C GLU A 288 18.92 -13.81 -7.28
N CYS A 289 20.00 -14.42 -6.78
CA CYS A 289 20.06 -15.88 -6.62
C CYS A 289 18.97 -16.38 -5.64
N THR A 290 18.73 -15.67 -4.54
CA THR A 290 17.68 -15.99 -3.58
C THR A 290 16.29 -15.88 -4.22
N LEU A 291 16.02 -14.77 -4.92
CA LEU A 291 14.76 -14.55 -5.63
C LEU A 291 14.51 -15.64 -6.67
N ALA A 292 15.48 -15.90 -7.56
CA ALA A 292 15.38 -16.93 -8.58
C ALA A 292 15.18 -18.33 -7.98
N THR A 293 15.80 -18.62 -6.83
CA THR A 293 15.56 -19.86 -6.09
C THR A 293 14.10 -19.97 -5.65
N ASN A 294 13.55 -18.93 -5.02
CA ASN A 294 12.19 -18.93 -4.51
C ASN A 294 11.13 -18.88 -5.63
N MET A 295 11.50 -18.35 -6.79
CA MET A 295 10.68 -18.35 -8.01
C MET A 295 10.60 -19.72 -8.68
N LEU A 296 11.72 -20.46 -8.74
CA LEU A 296 11.85 -21.70 -9.51
C LEU A 296 11.73 -22.99 -8.70
N ASP A 297 11.81 -22.92 -7.37
CA ASP A 297 11.82 -24.12 -6.53
C ASP A 297 10.59 -25.01 -6.79
N GLY A 298 10.83 -26.28 -7.09
CA GLY A 298 9.80 -27.25 -7.48
C GLY A 298 9.38 -27.22 -8.97
N SER A 299 9.92 -26.30 -9.77
CA SER A 299 9.57 -26.13 -11.20
C SER A 299 10.73 -26.40 -12.17
N SER A 300 11.99 -26.32 -11.72
CA SER A 300 13.16 -26.59 -12.56
C SER A 300 14.36 -27.09 -11.75
N ASN A 301 15.18 -27.97 -12.33
CA ASN A 301 16.43 -28.43 -11.74
C ASN A 301 17.54 -27.36 -11.76
N ASP A 302 17.41 -26.37 -12.64
CA ASP A 302 18.36 -25.25 -12.76
C ASP A 302 18.38 -24.35 -11.51
N VAL A 303 17.40 -24.51 -10.61
CA VAL A 303 17.42 -23.92 -9.26
C VAL A 303 18.73 -24.21 -8.52
N ASN A 304 19.37 -25.36 -8.77
CA ASN A 304 20.63 -25.74 -8.12
C ASN A 304 21.78 -24.81 -8.51
N TRP A 305 21.79 -24.30 -9.74
CA TRP A 305 22.79 -23.31 -10.16
C TRP A 305 22.71 -22.05 -9.28
N PHE A 306 21.51 -21.55 -9.00
CA PHE A 306 21.31 -20.36 -8.16
C PHE A 306 21.71 -20.62 -6.70
N ARG A 307 21.39 -21.81 -6.16
CA ARG A 307 21.80 -22.22 -4.80
C ARG A 307 23.31 -22.29 -4.66
N GLU A 308 23.99 -22.97 -5.58
CA GLU A 308 25.45 -23.08 -5.58
C GLU A 308 26.12 -21.72 -5.76
N LYS A 309 25.60 -20.91 -6.70
CA LYS A 309 26.10 -19.55 -6.95
C LYS A 309 25.92 -18.65 -5.73
N LYS A 310 24.77 -18.71 -5.04
CA LYS A 310 24.51 -18.01 -3.77
C LYS A 310 25.57 -18.37 -2.73
N VAL A 311 25.83 -19.66 -2.49
CA VAL A 311 26.85 -20.10 -1.52
C VAL A 311 28.24 -19.59 -1.91
N ALA A 312 28.61 -19.66 -3.20
CA ALA A 312 29.88 -19.14 -3.69
C ALA A 312 30.02 -17.62 -3.49
N ILE A 313 28.94 -16.86 -3.70
CA ILE A 313 28.87 -15.42 -3.44
C ILE A 313 29.02 -15.14 -1.95
N GLN A 314 28.31 -15.86 -1.09
CA GLN A 314 28.34 -15.66 0.36
C GLN A 314 29.73 -15.92 0.98
N ASN A 315 30.52 -16.83 0.40
CA ASN A 315 31.90 -17.10 0.80
C ASN A 315 32.92 -16.08 0.23
N ASN A 316 32.49 -15.15 -0.63
CA ASN A 316 33.39 -14.14 -1.19
C ASN A 316 33.66 -13.01 -0.18
N PRO A 317 34.92 -12.59 0.05
CA PRO A 317 35.24 -11.50 0.97
C PRO A 317 34.56 -10.17 0.65
N THR A 318 34.33 -9.86 -0.63
CA THR A 318 33.60 -8.65 -1.05
C THR A 318 32.15 -8.69 -0.60
N TYR A 319 31.47 -9.84 -0.73
CA TYR A 319 30.12 -10.02 -0.20
C TYR A 319 30.10 -9.81 1.31
N GLN A 320 31.01 -10.45 2.05
CA GLN A 320 31.07 -10.36 3.50
C GLN A 320 31.23 -8.91 3.97
N LYS A 321 32.13 -8.16 3.31
CA LYS A 321 32.31 -6.72 3.56
C LYS A 321 31.02 -5.93 3.29
N GLN A 322 30.41 -6.10 2.11
CA GLN A 322 29.18 -5.38 1.76
C GLN A 322 28.02 -5.72 2.71
N SER A 323 27.90 -6.99 3.12
CA SER A 323 26.90 -7.44 4.09
C SER A 323 27.10 -6.80 5.45
N GLN A 324 28.34 -6.69 5.94
CA GLN A 324 28.65 -6.00 7.19
C GLN A 324 28.34 -4.49 7.10
N GLU A 325 28.65 -3.85 5.97
CA GLU A 325 28.31 -2.45 5.72
C GLU A 325 26.80 -2.23 5.72
N LYS A 326 26.02 -3.09 5.05
CA LYS A 326 24.55 -3.04 5.08
C LYS A 326 24.00 -3.21 6.49
N GLN A 327 24.52 -4.14 7.29
CA GLN A 327 24.11 -4.33 8.68
C GLN A 327 24.41 -3.09 9.54
N LYS A 328 25.58 -2.47 9.35
CA LYS A 328 25.95 -1.24 10.05
C LYS A 328 25.03 -0.07 9.70
N LEU A 329 24.62 0.04 8.43
CA LEU A 329 23.65 1.05 8.01
C LEU A 329 22.29 0.84 8.67
N LEU A 330 21.78 -0.40 8.69
CA LEU A 330 20.51 -0.71 9.37
C LEU A 330 20.57 -0.40 10.88
N ALA A 331 21.69 -0.72 11.55
CA ALA A 331 21.88 -0.37 12.96
C ALA A 331 21.93 1.15 13.17
N THR A 332 22.56 1.88 12.24
CA THR A 332 22.62 3.34 12.28
C THR A 332 21.23 3.95 12.13
N GLU A 333 20.44 3.45 11.19
CA GLU A 333 19.05 3.85 10.99
C GLU A 333 18.23 3.65 12.27
N GLN A 334 18.31 2.47 12.89
CA GLN A 334 17.57 2.17 14.12
C GLN A 334 17.97 3.12 15.26
N ASN A 335 19.27 3.34 15.47
CA ASN A 335 19.76 4.26 16.49
C ASN A 335 19.27 5.70 16.26
N LEU A 336 19.16 6.14 15.00
CA LEU A 336 18.60 7.45 14.67
C LEU A 336 17.10 7.51 14.95
N LYS A 337 16.33 6.47 14.60
CA LYS A 337 14.91 6.36 14.96
C LYS A 337 14.70 6.44 16.48
N ASP A 338 15.49 5.69 17.26
CA ASP A 338 15.42 5.72 18.73
C ASP A 338 15.73 7.13 19.29
N LYS A 339 16.71 7.81 18.70
CA LYS A 339 17.02 9.21 19.06
C LYS A 339 15.85 10.14 18.74
N TYR A 340 15.24 10.02 17.56
CA TYR A 340 14.07 10.83 17.20
C TYR A 340 12.89 10.61 18.13
N GLN A 341 12.63 9.36 18.53
CA GLN A 341 11.58 9.02 19.49
C GLN A 341 11.74 9.76 20.83
N GLN A 342 12.97 9.85 21.34
CA GLN A 342 13.27 10.62 22.55
C GLN A 342 13.05 12.13 22.33
N GLN A 343 13.40 12.63 21.14
CA GLN A 343 13.27 14.04 20.80
C GLN A 343 11.83 14.46 20.52
N PHE A 344 10.88 13.55 20.25
CA PHE A 344 9.48 13.96 20.10
C PHE A 344 8.92 14.65 21.36
N GLN A 345 9.45 14.34 22.55
CA GLN A 345 9.01 14.98 23.80
C GLN A 345 9.84 16.22 24.19
N GLN A 346 11.07 16.35 23.67
CA GLN A 346 12.08 17.26 24.23
C GLN A 346 12.70 18.21 23.20
N GLY A 347 12.72 17.79 21.94
CA GLY A 347 13.34 18.55 20.85
C GLY A 347 12.50 19.78 20.54
N ASP A 348 13.17 20.92 20.41
CA ASP A 348 12.55 22.18 20.02
C ASP A 348 12.53 22.35 18.48
N MET A 349 11.89 23.43 18.01
CA MET A 349 11.79 23.72 16.59
C MET A 349 13.17 23.86 15.92
N ASN A 350 14.17 24.42 16.61
CA ASN A 350 15.52 24.58 16.06
C ASN A 350 16.20 23.23 15.84
N TYR A 351 16.06 22.30 16.80
CA TYR A 351 16.55 20.94 16.68
C TYR A 351 15.96 20.25 15.44
N TRP A 352 14.64 20.33 15.25
CA TRP A 352 13.99 19.66 14.13
C TRP A 352 14.26 20.32 12.79
N ILE A 353 14.30 21.66 12.71
CA ILE A 353 14.71 22.36 11.48
C ILE A 353 16.09 21.89 11.03
N LYS A 354 17.04 21.79 11.96
CA LYS A 354 18.38 21.29 11.64
C LYS A 354 18.35 19.82 11.21
N THR A 355 17.64 18.97 11.96
CA THR A 355 17.55 17.53 11.71
C THR A 355 16.92 17.24 10.34
N ILE A 356 15.79 17.86 10.01
CA ILE A 356 15.08 17.67 8.73
C ILE A 356 15.97 18.12 7.57
N LYS A 357 16.59 19.31 7.65
CA LYS A 357 17.51 19.79 6.60
C LYS A 357 18.70 18.87 6.38
N GLU A 358 19.25 18.30 7.45
CA GLU A 358 20.33 17.31 7.35
C GLU A 358 19.85 16.04 6.65
N LEU A 359 18.67 15.51 7.00
CA LEU A 359 18.06 14.36 6.35
C LEU A 359 17.82 14.61 4.85
N GLU A 360 17.16 15.70 4.49
CA GLU A 360 16.86 16.09 3.09
C GLU A 360 18.14 16.20 2.24
N ALA A 361 19.23 16.73 2.83
CA ALA A 361 20.50 16.86 2.14
C ALA A 361 21.13 15.49 1.88
N GLN A 362 21.09 14.58 2.86
CA GLN A 362 21.70 13.27 2.76
C GLN A 362 20.85 12.28 1.94
N ALA A 363 19.53 12.42 1.94
CA ALA A 363 18.58 11.61 1.16
C ALA A 363 18.79 11.68 -0.36
N LYS A 364 19.50 12.71 -0.84
CA LYS A 364 19.88 12.90 -2.25
C LYS A 364 21.11 12.10 -2.67
N ALA A 365 21.83 11.47 -1.73
CA ALA A 365 22.98 10.67 -2.05
C ALA A 365 22.58 9.42 -2.87
N THR A 366 23.38 9.07 -3.87
CA THR A 366 23.18 7.84 -4.66
C THR A 366 23.79 6.61 -4.00
N ALA A 367 24.57 6.81 -2.94
CA ALA A 367 25.12 5.73 -2.13
C ALA A 367 24.02 5.08 -1.27
N PRO A 368 24.21 3.84 -0.76
CA PRO A 368 23.20 3.15 0.04
C PRO A 368 22.69 3.93 1.27
N GLU A 369 23.51 4.83 1.80
CA GLU A 369 23.15 5.78 2.85
C GLU A 369 21.99 6.69 2.45
N GLY A 370 21.92 7.12 1.19
CA GLY A 370 20.85 8.00 0.72
C GLY A 370 19.47 7.38 0.90
N ALA A 371 19.32 6.11 0.54
CA ALA A 371 18.08 5.36 0.76
C ALA A 371 17.74 5.24 2.27
N MET A 372 18.74 5.08 3.14
CA MET A 372 18.52 5.10 4.60
C MET A 372 17.96 6.45 5.06
N TYR A 373 18.50 7.55 4.56
CA TYR A 373 18.02 8.89 4.91
C TYR A 373 16.63 9.19 4.34
N GLN A 374 16.30 8.68 3.14
CA GLN A 374 14.93 8.71 2.61
C GLN A 374 13.95 7.99 3.55
N ARG A 375 14.34 6.80 4.06
CA ARG A 375 13.52 6.06 5.06
C ARG A 375 13.34 6.84 6.36
N LEU A 376 14.38 7.53 6.83
CA LEU A 376 14.32 8.35 8.05
C LEU A 376 13.46 9.61 7.87
N GLU A 377 13.51 10.26 6.71
CA GLU A 377 12.64 11.39 6.35
C GLU A 377 11.17 10.95 6.32
N ALA A 378 10.87 9.84 5.63
CA ALA A 378 9.53 9.27 5.59
C ALA A 378 9.05 8.81 6.98
N TYR A 379 9.93 8.28 7.83
CA TYR A 379 9.64 7.97 9.21
C TYR A 379 9.21 9.21 10.02
N LEU A 380 9.93 10.33 9.89
CA LEU A 380 9.56 11.58 10.55
C LEU A 380 8.24 12.15 10.02
N SER A 381 8.04 12.15 8.69
CA SER A 381 6.78 12.57 8.07
C SER A 381 5.59 11.80 8.67
N LEU A 382 5.67 10.47 8.71
CA LEU A 382 4.62 9.62 9.29
C LEU A 382 4.43 9.83 10.79
N ALA A 383 5.52 10.01 11.55
CA ALA A 383 5.44 10.28 12.97
C ALA A 383 4.74 11.62 13.26
N PHE A 384 5.12 12.69 12.54
CA PHE A 384 4.50 14.00 12.68
C PHE A 384 3.03 13.97 12.27
N TYR A 385 2.68 13.32 11.16
CA TYR A 385 1.29 13.06 10.80
C TYR A 385 0.51 12.41 11.95
N SER A 386 1.04 11.32 12.51
CA SER A 386 0.36 10.52 13.52
C SER A 386 0.15 11.30 14.82
N ILE A 387 1.20 12.01 15.27
CA ILE A 387 1.15 12.83 16.48
C ILE A 387 0.19 14.01 16.28
N SER A 388 0.28 14.74 15.15
CA SER A 388 -0.64 15.83 14.82
C SER A 388 -2.08 15.35 14.81
N ASN A 389 -2.39 14.23 14.15
CA ASN A 389 -3.73 13.68 14.09
C ASN A 389 -4.29 13.35 15.49
N GLN A 390 -3.47 12.72 16.34
CA GLN A 390 -3.85 12.42 17.73
C GLN A 390 -4.13 13.70 18.53
N LEU A 391 -3.24 14.69 18.47
CA LEU A 391 -3.38 15.94 19.22
C LEU A 391 -4.57 16.78 18.74
N ILE A 392 -4.83 16.82 17.43
CA ILE A 392 -6.00 17.48 16.85
C ILE A 392 -7.29 16.83 17.35
N LYS A 393 -7.37 15.49 17.33
CA LYS A 393 -8.53 14.74 17.86
C LYS A 393 -8.70 14.95 19.38
N GLY A 394 -7.60 15.08 20.10
CA GLY A 394 -7.58 15.40 21.53
C GLY A 394 -7.85 16.87 21.87
N ASN A 395 -8.06 17.75 20.88
CA ASN A 395 -8.20 19.21 21.04
C ASN A 395 -7.00 19.89 21.73
N GLN A 396 -5.80 19.30 21.64
CA GLN A 396 -4.56 19.85 22.18
C GLN A 396 -3.91 20.82 21.18
N ASN A 397 -4.58 21.93 20.88
CA ASN A 397 -4.26 22.77 19.71
C ASN A 397 -2.84 23.36 19.71
N ASN A 398 -2.29 23.78 20.85
CA ASN A 398 -0.94 24.36 20.89
C ASN A 398 0.14 23.31 20.55
N ASP A 399 0.03 22.13 21.15
CA ASP A 399 0.95 21.02 20.87
C ASP A 399 0.74 20.51 19.44
N ALA A 400 -0.52 20.46 18.98
CA ALA A 400 -0.85 20.08 17.60
C ALA A 400 -0.20 21.01 16.59
N GLN A 401 -0.25 22.34 16.81
CA GLN A 401 0.34 23.32 15.91
C GLN A 401 1.84 23.07 15.73
N TYR A 402 2.54 22.81 16.84
CA TYR A 402 3.97 22.50 16.81
C TYR A 402 4.28 21.31 15.88
N PHE A 403 3.57 20.20 16.00
CA PHE A 403 3.80 19.03 15.16
C PHE A 403 3.29 19.19 13.72
N VAL A 404 2.22 19.96 13.51
CA VAL A 404 1.75 20.28 12.15
C VAL A 404 2.77 21.13 11.41
N ASP A 405 3.42 22.08 12.08
CA ASP A 405 4.49 22.89 11.49
C ASP A 405 5.71 22.02 11.14
N LEU A 406 6.08 21.09 12.02
CA LEU A 406 7.11 20.09 11.74
C LEU A 406 6.74 19.18 10.56
N TYR A 407 5.47 18.80 10.46
CA TYR A 407 4.98 17.96 9.37
C TYR A 407 5.07 18.71 8.02
N LYS A 408 4.61 19.97 7.97
CA LYS A 408 4.77 20.84 6.79
C LYS A 408 6.22 21.02 6.40
N LEU A 409 7.15 21.02 7.36
CA LEU A 409 8.58 21.14 7.10
C LEU A 409 9.18 19.83 6.57
N ALA A 410 8.83 18.68 7.16
CA ALA A 410 9.37 17.38 6.79
C ALA A 410 8.78 16.83 5.48
N ASP A 411 7.54 17.18 5.16
CA ASP A 411 6.85 16.72 3.95
C ASP A 411 5.90 17.80 3.42
N PRO A 412 6.44 18.90 2.86
CA PRO A 412 5.65 20.05 2.40
C PRO A 412 4.71 19.70 1.24
N THR A 413 4.93 18.57 0.58
CA THR A 413 4.11 18.07 -0.54
C THR A 413 2.93 17.23 -0.10
N ASN A 414 2.87 16.82 1.17
CA ASN A 414 1.76 16.04 1.67
C ASN A 414 0.55 16.91 1.98
N SER A 415 -0.56 16.63 1.33
CA SER A 415 -1.79 17.42 1.48
C SER A 415 -2.37 17.39 2.89
N GLU A 416 -2.15 16.30 3.65
CA GLU A 416 -2.65 16.17 5.02
C GLU A 416 -2.01 17.18 5.99
N ALA A 417 -0.75 17.55 5.80
CA ALA A 417 -0.08 18.54 6.63
C ALA A 417 -0.79 19.91 6.56
N TRP A 418 -1.24 20.27 5.35
CA TRP A 418 -1.97 21.50 5.10
C TRP A 418 -3.43 21.41 5.58
N TYR A 419 -4.08 20.25 5.39
CA TYR A 419 -5.43 20.02 5.90
C TYR A 419 -5.49 20.11 7.45
N PHE A 420 -4.52 19.51 8.14
CA PHE A 420 -4.40 19.60 9.60
C PHE A 420 -4.17 21.03 10.08
N SER A 421 -3.36 21.80 9.37
CA SER A 421 -3.17 23.21 9.69
C SER A 421 -4.44 24.04 9.49
N ALA A 422 -5.19 23.78 8.41
CA ALA A 422 -6.47 24.45 8.21
C ALA A 422 -7.47 24.20 9.34
N ILE A 423 -7.51 22.98 9.91
CA ILE A 423 -8.33 22.67 11.10
C ILE A 423 -7.91 23.56 12.28
N LEU A 424 -6.61 23.71 12.53
CA LEU A 424 -6.10 24.52 13.64
C LEU A 424 -6.36 26.01 13.43
N ASP A 425 -6.18 26.52 12.20
CA ASP A 425 -6.50 27.90 11.85
C ASP A 425 -8.00 28.20 12.03
N ALA A 426 -8.87 27.27 11.62
CA ALA A 426 -10.31 27.39 11.83
C ALA A 426 -10.66 27.46 13.32
N ARG A 427 -10.06 26.60 14.16
CA ARG A 427 -10.22 26.64 15.64
C ARG A 427 -9.74 27.95 16.26
N ASN A 428 -8.78 28.63 15.62
CA ASN A 428 -8.28 29.95 16.02
C ASN A 428 -9.07 31.12 15.41
N ASN A 429 -10.21 30.86 14.76
CA ASN A 429 -11.03 31.85 14.04
C ASN A 429 -10.29 32.58 12.90
N ASN A 430 -9.25 31.94 12.33
CA ASN A 430 -8.46 32.50 11.24
C ASN A 430 -8.94 31.97 9.88
N ALA A 431 -10.13 32.39 9.46
CA ALA A 431 -10.78 31.91 8.24
C ALA A 431 -9.89 32.04 6.99
N LYS A 432 -9.15 33.16 6.87
CA LYS A 432 -8.28 33.42 5.72
C LYS A 432 -7.12 32.43 5.62
N ALA A 433 -6.49 32.09 6.75
CA ALA A 433 -5.40 31.11 6.75
C ALA A 433 -5.93 29.70 6.52
N ALA A 434 -7.06 29.34 7.14
CA ALA A 434 -7.71 28.05 6.92
C ALA A 434 -8.06 27.83 5.44
N GLU A 435 -8.63 28.83 4.76
CA GLU A 435 -8.94 28.77 3.33
C GLU A 435 -7.68 28.61 2.47
N ALA A 436 -6.61 29.36 2.77
CA ALA A 436 -5.35 29.26 2.05
C ALA A 436 -4.72 27.86 2.18
N ASP A 437 -4.72 27.30 3.39
CA ASP A 437 -4.20 25.96 3.65
C ASP A 437 -5.06 24.85 3.01
N LEU A 438 -6.39 24.99 2.98
CA LEU A 438 -7.27 24.07 2.25
C LEU A 438 -7.00 24.10 0.75
N LEU A 439 -6.87 25.28 0.14
CA LEU A 439 -6.51 25.41 -1.27
C LEU A 439 -5.15 24.78 -1.56
N LYS A 440 -4.18 24.94 -0.63
CA LYS A 440 -2.87 24.30 -0.74
C LYS A 440 -2.99 22.77 -0.66
N ALA A 441 -3.76 22.24 0.29
CA ALA A 441 -4.03 20.81 0.42
C ALA A 441 -4.65 20.23 -0.87
N VAL A 442 -5.66 20.91 -1.44
CA VAL A 442 -6.29 20.51 -2.71
C VAL A 442 -5.30 20.54 -3.87
N SER A 443 -4.44 21.57 -3.95
CA SER A 443 -3.39 21.64 -4.99
C SER A 443 -2.36 20.50 -4.89
N LEU A 444 -2.21 19.93 -3.69
CA LEU A 444 -1.33 18.81 -3.38
C LEU A 444 -2.06 17.46 -3.41
N GLY A 445 -3.33 17.41 -3.86
CA GLY A 445 -4.05 16.17 -4.10
C GLY A 445 -5.01 15.72 -3.01
N PHE A 446 -5.38 16.58 -2.04
CA PHE A 446 -6.49 16.27 -1.14
C PHE A 446 -7.80 16.12 -1.93
N ALA A 447 -8.43 14.94 -1.87
CA ALA A 447 -9.60 14.59 -2.69
C ALA A 447 -10.84 14.11 -1.89
N ASP A 448 -10.75 13.98 -0.56
CA ASP A 448 -11.89 13.50 0.25
C ASP A 448 -12.92 14.62 0.49
N LYS A 449 -13.85 14.78 -0.47
CA LYS A 449 -14.92 15.78 -0.44
C LYS A 449 -15.83 15.64 0.78
N ASN A 450 -16.16 14.40 1.13
CA ASN A 450 -17.01 14.13 2.29
C ASN A 450 -16.33 14.60 3.58
N ARG A 451 -15.03 14.30 3.74
CA ARG A 451 -14.27 14.77 4.89
C ARG A 451 -14.20 16.30 4.94
N LEU A 452 -13.94 16.98 3.82
CA LEU A 452 -13.94 18.45 3.75
C LEU A 452 -15.29 19.03 4.18
N MET A 453 -16.37 18.54 3.58
CA MET A 453 -17.71 19.11 3.76
C MET A 453 -18.29 18.81 5.14
N GLN A 454 -17.89 17.71 5.78
CA GLN A 454 -18.39 17.28 7.09
C GLN A 454 -17.50 17.71 8.26
N GLN A 455 -16.36 18.36 8.02
CA GLN A 455 -15.45 18.77 9.09
C GLN A 455 -16.10 19.86 9.97
N PRO A 456 -16.33 19.60 11.27
CA PRO A 456 -17.07 20.53 12.13
C PRO A 456 -16.45 21.92 12.25
N GLU A 457 -15.11 21.99 12.26
CA GLU A 457 -14.35 23.23 12.38
C GLU A 457 -14.61 24.20 11.23
N PHE A 458 -14.91 23.70 10.03
CA PHE A 458 -15.19 24.55 8.87
C PHE A 458 -16.65 25.01 8.79
N GLN A 459 -17.51 24.52 9.68
CA GLN A 459 -18.94 24.85 9.73
C GLN A 459 -19.29 25.79 10.91
N GLN A 460 -18.30 26.28 11.64
CA GLN A 460 -18.53 27.11 12.83
C GLN A 460 -19.21 28.44 12.48
N SER A 461 -20.22 28.81 13.28
CA SER A 461 -20.91 30.09 13.13
C SER A 461 -19.94 31.26 13.34
N GLY A 462 -19.81 32.13 12.35
CA GLY A 462 -18.87 33.28 12.36
C GLY A 462 -17.55 33.04 11.63
N LEU A 463 -17.26 31.80 11.22
CA LEU A 463 -16.16 31.47 10.32
C LEU A 463 -16.68 31.43 8.87
N THR A 464 -16.13 32.28 7.99
CA THR A 464 -16.55 32.30 6.57
C THR A 464 -15.44 31.70 5.70
N ILE A 465 -15.59 30.43 5.33
CA ILE A 465 -14.72 29.72 4.38
C ILE A 465 -15.57 29.31 3.17
N ASN A 466 -15.11 29.59 1.95
CA ASN A 466 -15.83 29.21 0.73
C ASN A 466 -15.59 27.74 0.35
N LEU A 467 -16.21 26.82 1.11
CA LEU A 467 -16.03 25.37 0.91
C LEU A 467 -16.45 24.90 -0.49
N SER A 468 -17.50 25.48 -1.07
CA SER A 468 -17.94 25.12 -2.43
C SER A 468 -16.91 25.50 -3.50
N GLU A 469 -16.21 26.63 -3.34
CA GLU A 469 -15.13 26.99 -4.26
C GLU A 469 -13.93 26.03 -4.13
N ILE A 470 -13.59 25.64 -2.91
CA ILE A 470 -12.52 24.67 -2.65
C ILE A 470 -12.89 23.31 -3.27
N GLU A 471 -14.12 22.84 -3.02
CA GLU A 471 -14.62 21.56 -3.55
C GLU A 471 -14.58 21.52 -5.09
N ASN A 472 -14.93 22.61 -5.75
CA ASN A 472 -14.88 22.72 -7.22
C ASN A 472 -13.46 22.63 -7.80
N LYS A 473 -12.42 22.81 -6.98
CA LYS A 473 -11.02 22.67 -7.38
C LYS A 473 -10.45 21.27 -7.10
N MET A 474 -11.20 20.43 -6.40
CA MET A 474 -10.81 19.03 -6.13
C MET A 474 -10.98 18.19 -7.38
N LYS A 475 -9.98 17.35 -7.67
CA LYS A 475 -9.97 16.46 -8.83
C LYS A 475 -10.75 15.20 -8.59
#